data_AF-A0A518GH06-F1
#
_entry.id   AF-A0A518GH06-F1
#
_cell.length_a   1.000
_cell.length_b   1.000
_cell.length_c   1.000
_cell.angle_alpha   90.00
_cell.angle_beta   90.00
_cell.angle_gamma   90.00
#
_symmetry.space_group_name_H-M   'P 1'
#
loop_
_entity.id
_entity.type
_entity.pdbx_description
1 polymer ?
#
loop_
_entity_poly.entity_id
_entity_poly.type
_entity_poly.pdbx_seq_one_letter_code
_entity_poly.pdbx_strand_id
1 'polypeptide(L)'
;MSKRNGFTLVELLVVIAIIGILVGLLLPAVQAAREAARRMQCSNNLKQLSLACLNYESSYRKFPMGFVPARANYADNNNVEAWGWTVLVMPFIEQGNLHSQLGAGQYSLADVLAGSNPNLVNPVPVLQSELAAFRCPSDASEDQAKSARHFGGGWGTNQGSHGNWKPGLTNYFSSRGTRDSNQKVNDTYGMFMENRAVKIGDVSDGTSNTFCIGERDSKYGRSGAWCGTRNPFGEGSRGFYTCTANVRAPLNSPSPPNNWASKNRGAGAGFSSLHTGGAQFAYVDGSVHFISQSIDWRTDSTPNGHSYDPNPPEDTMGTYQRLGRREDGFVFSIDP
;
A
#
# COMPACT_ATOMS: atom_id res chain seq x y z
N MET A 1 -57.60 -39.70 -23.10
CA MET A 1 -56.53 -39.30 -24.05
C MET A 1 -56.03 -37.91 -23.66
N SER A 2 -54.81 -37.81 -23.14
CA SER A 2 -54.21 -36.52 -22.79
C SER A 2 -53.73 -35.83 -24.07
N LYS A 3 -54.34 -34.69 -24.44
CA LYS A 3 -53.82 -33.83 -25.51
C LYS A 3 -52.42 -33.37 -25.12
N ARG A 4 -51.40 -33.76 -25.89
CA ARG A 4 -50.07 -33.17 -25.80
C ARG A 4 -50.09 -31.86 -26.59
N ASN A 5 -49.96 -30.74 -25.90
CA ASN A 5 -49.80 -29.44 -26.53
C ASN A 5 -48.35 -29.37 -27.05
N GLY A 6 -48.16 -29.22 -28.37
CA GLY A 6 -46.86 -29.03 -28.99
C GLY A 6 -46.41 -27.58 -28.86
N PHE A 7 -45.13 -27.37 -28.56
CA PHE A 7 -44.52 -26.05 -28.46
C PHE A 7 -44.22 -25.50 -29.86
N THR A 8 -44.66 -24.28 -30.16
CA THR A 8 -44.43 -23.65 -31.47
C THR A 8 -43.07 -22.94 -31.51
N LEU A 9 -42.50 -22.83 -32.72
CA LEU A 9 -41.22 -22.13 -32.93
C LEU A 9 -41.28 -20.66 -32.50
N VAL A 10 -42.45 -20.02 -32.63
CA VAL A 10 -42.68 -18.64 -32.21
C VAL A 10 -42.63 -18.50 -30.70
N GLU A 11 -43.25 -19.42 -29.95
CA GLU A 11 -43.19 -19.42 -28.47
C GLU A 11 -41.76 -19.57 -27.96
N LEU A 12 -40.95 -20.44 -28.61
CA LEU A 12 -39.54 -20.56 -28.29
C LEU A 12 -38.77 -19.27 -28.54
N LEU A 13 -39.02 -18.62 -29.68
CA LEU A 13 -38.35 -17.38 -30.07
C LEU A 13 -38.65 -16.21 -29.12
N VAL A 14 -39.90 -16.09 -28.66
CA VAL A 14 -40.28 -15.06 -27.69
C VAL A 14 -39.59 -15.30 -26.34
N VAL A 15 -39.53 -16.55 -25.87
CA VAL A 15 -38.89 -16.88 -24.58
C VAL A 15 -37.39 -16.58 -24.62
N ILE A 16 -36.69 -16.97 -25.68
CA ILE A 16 -35.25 -16.65 -25.80
C ILE A 16 -35.01 -15.15 -25.93
N ALA A 17 -35.92 -14.40 -26.59
CA ALA A 17 -35.81 -12.95 -26.69
C ALA A 17 -35.97 -12.27 -25.33
N ILE A 18 -36.94 -12.70 -24.52
CA ILE A 18 -37.14 -12.19 -23.15
C ILE A 18 -35.94 -12.52 -22.27
N ILE A 19 -35.45 -13.77 -22.28
CA ILE A 19 -34.26 -14.17 -21.53
C ILE A 19 -33.04 -13.34 -21.98
N GLY A 20 -32.88 -13.14 -23.29
CA GLY A 20 -31.80 -12.32 -23.86
C GLY A 20 -31.84 -10.88 -23.36
N ILE A 21 -33.01 -10.24 -23.33
CA ILE A 21 -33.19 -8.88 -22.80
C ILE A 21 -32.89 -8.85 -21.29
N LEU A 22 -33.43 -9.79 -20.52
CA LEU A 22 -33.22 -9.85 -19.07
C LEU A 22 -31.73 -10.04 -18.75
N VAL A 23 -31.05 -10.99 -19.40
CA VAL A 23 -29.61 -11.22 -19.20
C VAL A 23 -28.80 -10.00 -19.65
N GLY A 24 -29.17 -9.37 -20.78
CA GLY A 24 -28.52 -8.17 -21.29
C GLY A 24 -28.57 -6.99 -20.32
N LEU A 25 -29.67 -6.83 -19.58
CA LEU A 25 -29.83 -5.79 -18.56
C LEU A 25 -29.21 -6.17 -17.21
N LEU A 26 -29.27 -7.46 -16.83
CA LEU A 26 -28.79 -7.94 -15.54
C LEU A 26 -27.26 -8.05 -15.46
N LEU A 27 -26.59 -8.42 -16.55
CA LEU A 27 -25.14 -8.64 -16.51
C LEU A 27 -24.35 -7.36 -16.13
N PRO A 28 -24.59 -6.18 -16.75
CA PRO A 28 -23.91 -4.95 -16.34
C PRO A 28 -24.21 -4.56 -14.88
N ALA A 29 -25.47 -4.73 -14.45
CA ALA A 29 -25.91 -4.42 -13.11
C ALA A 29 -25.22 -5.31 -12.05
N VAL A 30 -25.12 -6.62 -12.30
CA VAL A 30 -24.44 -7.57 -11.40
C VAL A 30 -22.96 -7.26 -11.29
N GLN A 31 -22.29 -6.87 -12.38
CA GLN A 31 -20.86 -6.51 -12.33
C GLN A 31 -20.63 -5.21 -11.55
N ALA A 32 -21.48 -4.20 -11.74
CA ALA A 32 -21.42 -2.96 -10.98
C ALA A 32 -21.64 -3.21 -9.48
N ALA A 33 -22.62 -4.05 -9.12
CA ALA A 33 -22.87 -4.44 -7.74
C ALA A 33 -21.68 -5.19 -7.12
N ARG A 34 -21.06 -6.11 -7.86
CA ARG A 34 -19.86 -6.83 -7.41
C ARG A 34 -18.69 -5.89 -7.17
N GLU A 35 -18.47 -4.92 -8.06
CA GLU A 35 -17.38 -3.96 -7.89
C GLU A 35 -17.62 -3.02 -6.71
N ALA A 36 -18.87 -2.57 -6.49
CA ALA A 36 -19.24 -1.82 -5.30
C ALA A 36 -18.95 -2.62 -4.02
N ALA A 37 -19.29 -3.92 -3.99
CA ALA A 37 -18.99 -4.81 -2.88
C ALA A 37 -17.48 -4.95 -2.63
N ARG A 38 -16.68 -5.15 -3.68
CA ARG A 38 -15.22 -5.21 -3.58
C ARG A 38 -14.62 -3.91 -3.04
N ARG A 39 -15.10 -2.76 -3.51
CA ARG A 39 -14.69 -1.44 -3.01
C ARG A 39 -15.06 -1.21 -1.53
N MET A 40 -16.24 -1.68 -1.10
CA MET A 40 -16.62 -1.65 0.31
C MET A 40 -15.70 -2.52 1.17
N GLN A 41 -15.32 -3.70 0.67
CA GLN A 41 -14.39 -4.58 1.36
C GLN A 41 -13.00 -3.93 1.52
N CYS A 42 -12.47 -3.28 0.48
CA CYS A 42 -11.24 -2.50 0.60
C CYS A 42 -11.35 -1.36 1.63
N SER A 43 -12.48 -0.66 1.64
CA SER A 43 -12.75 0.40 2.62
C SER A 43 -12.72 -0.14 4.05
N ASN A 44 -13.29 -1.32 4.27
CA ASN A 44 -13.30 -1.99 5.58
C ASN A 44 -11.90 -2.47 5.98
N ASN A 45 -11.13 -3.04 5.06
CA ASN A 45 -9.74 -3.43 5.32
C ASN A 45 -8.91 -2.20 5.73
N LEU A 46 -9.00 -1.10 4.98
CA LEU A 46 -8.32 0.16 5.34
C LEU A 46 -8.79 0.69 6.69
N LYS A 47 -10.08 0.62 6.99
CA LYS A 47 -10.62 1.02 8.31
C LYS A 47 -9.99 0.20 9.43
N GLN A 48 -9.92 -1.12 9.29
CA GLN A 48 -9.29 -2.00 10.27
C GLN A 48 -7.79 -1.68 10.44
N LEU A 49 -7.06 -1.49 9.35
CA LEU A 49 -5.63 -1.15 9.39
C LEU A 49 -5.37 0.22 10.02
N SER A 50 -6.23 1.20 9.75
CA SER A 50 -6.10 2.53 10.35
C SER A 50 -6.44 2.54 11.84
N LEU A 51 -7.48 1.81 12.24
CA LEU A 51 -7.79 1.61 13.66
C LEU A 51 -6.65 0.88 14.38
N ALA A 52 -6.00 -0.09 13.71
CA ALA A 52 -4.84 -0.76 14.25
C ALA A 52 -3.64 0.19 14.44
N CYS A 53 -3.43 1.15 13.53
CA CYS A 53 -2.44 2.21 13.70
C CYS A 53 -2.76 3.12 14.89
N LEU A 54 -4.04 3.47 15.09
CA LEU A 54 -4.48 4.25 16.25
C LEU A 54 -4.34 3.49 17.56
N ASN A 55 -4.63 2.18 17.58
CA ASN A 55 -4.41 1.32 18.75
C ASN A 55 -2.91 1.16 19.07
N TYR A 56 -2.08 1.06 18.04
CA TYR A 56 -0.63 1.13 18.18
C TYR A 56 -0.20 2.47 18.79
N GLU A 57 -0.70 3.59 18.27
CA GLU A 57 -0.42 4.92 18.81
C GLU A 57 -0.85 5.05 20.28
N SER A 58 -2.04 4.57 20.65
CA SER A 58 -2.53 4.58 22.02
C SER A 58 -1.61 3.80 22.97
N SER A 59 -1.07 2.67 22.50
CA SER A 59 -0.19 1.78 23.28
C SER A 59 1.24 2.30 23.38
N TYR A 60 1.79 2.88 22.30
CA TYR A 60 3.21 3.24 22.19
C TYR A 60 3.49 4.75 22.11
N ARG A 61 2.44 5.59 22.17
CA ARG A 61 2.45 7.06 22.09
C ARG A 61 3.09 7.63 20.83
N LYS A 62 3.07 6.85 19.75
CA LYS A 62 3.61 7.17 18.43
C LYS A 62 3.02 6.24 17.38
N PHE A 63 2.86 6.72 16.16
CA PHE A 63 2.50 5.88 15.02
C PHE A 63 3.63 4.88 14.70
N PRO A 64 3.28 3.73 14.10
CA PRO A 64 4.26 2.76 13.64
C PRO A 64 5.18 3.38 12.57
N MET A 65 6.45 2.98 12.60
CA MET A 65 7.41 3.37 11.57
C MET A 65 7.08 2.67 10.25
N GLY A 66 7.40 3.29 9.12
CA GLY A 66 7.17 2.69 7.79
C GLY A 66 7.91 1.35 7.64
N PHE A 67 9.09 1.26 8.23
CA PHE A 67 9.82 0.02 8.47
C PHE A 67 10.87 0.20 9.58
N VAL A 68 11.28 -0.91 10.19
CA VAL A 68 12.24 -0.95 11.30
C VAL A 68 13.57 -1.51 10.79
N PRO A 69 14.66 -0.71 10.77
CA PRO A 69 15.96 -1.22 10.35
C PRO A 69 16.47 -2.30 11.30
N ALA A 70 17.19 -3.29 10.76
CA ALA A 70 17.64 -4.44 11.54
C ALA A 70 18.73 -4.13 12.59
N ARG A 71 19.48 -3.02 12.47
CA ARG A 71 20.61 -2.64 13.35
C ARG A 71 20.83 -1.12 13.35
N ALA A 72 21.37 -0.60 14.46
CA ALA A 72 21.50 0.85 14.71
C ALA A 72 22.58 1.56 13.85
N ASN A 73 23.63 0.85 13.40
CA ASN A 73 24.73 1.42 12.61
C ASN A 73 24.77 0.82 11.20
N TYR A 74 23.73 1.04 10.40
CA TYR A 74 23.72 0.69 8.97
C TYR A 74 24.09 1.90 8.11
N ALA A 75 25.36 2.31 8.20
CA ALA A 75 25.91 3.41 7.38
C ALA A 75 26.15 2.99 5.91
N ASP A 76 26.20 1.68 5.63
CA ASP A 76 26.54 1.15 4.32
C ASP A 76 25.35 0.51 3.63
N ASN A 77 25.37 0.57 2.29
CA ASN A 77 24.44 0.06 1.28
C ASN A 77 24.19 -1.47 1.36
N ASN A 78 23.91 -2.00 2.54
CA ASN A 78 23.79 -3.41 2.80
C ASN A 78 22.36 -3.83 2.46
N ASN A 79 22.24 -4.77 1.52
CA ASN A 79 21.00 -5.44 1.15
C ASN A 79 20.41 -6.19 2.35
N VAL A 80 19.80 -5.51 3.31
CA VAL A 80 19.32 -6.11 4.58
C VAL A 80 17.80 -6.04 4.63
N GLU A 81 17.19 -7.06 5.20
CA GLU A 81 15.75 -7.15 5.35
C GLU A 81 15.26 -6.43 6.61
N ALA A 82 14.10 -5.76 6.52
CA ALA A 82 13.52 -4.98 7.60
C ALA A 82 12.00 -5.19 7.69
N TRP A 83 11.48 -5.21 8.92
CA TRP A 83 10.04 -5.34 9.17
C TRP A 83 9.31 -4.09 8.70
N GLY A 84 8.17 -4.27 8.02
CA GLY A 84 7.29 -3.17 7.61
C GLY A 84 6.29 -2.77 8.71
N TRP A 85 5.68 -1.60 8.55
CA TRP A 85 4.63 -1.08 9.44
C TRP A 85 3.49 -2.08 9.68
N THR A 86 3.14 -2.87 8.67
CA THR A 86 2.10 -3.90 8.70
C THR A 86 2.36 -4.95 9.77
N VAL A 87 3.62 -5.36 9.95
CA VAL A 87 4.00 -6.30 11.02
C VAL A 87 3.85 -5.64 12.39
N LEU A 88 4.21 -4.37 12.54
CA LEU A 88 4.08 -3.65 13.80
C LEU A 88 2.63 -3.55 14.29
N VAL A 89 1.66 -3.49 13.37
CA VAL A 89 0.24 -3.39 13.69
C VAL A 89 -0.49 -4.73 13.74
N MET A 90 0.15 -5.85 13.39
CA MET A 90 -0.46 -7.20 13.40
C MET A 90 -1.16 -7.58 14.71
N PRO A 91 -0.61 -7.26 15.91
CA PRO A 91 -1.29 -7.55 17.17
C PRO A 91 -2.67 -6.91 17.30
N PHE A 92 -2.94 -5.84 16.53
CA PHE A 92 -4.17 -5.06 16.58
C PHE A 92 -5.16 -5.39 15.44
N ILE A 93 -4.88 -6.38 14.59
CA ILE A 93 -5.74 -6.85 13.47
C ILE A 93 -5.99 -8.37 13.48
N GLU A 94 -6.13 -8.96 14.67
CA GLU A 94 -6.33 -10.42 14.85
C GLU A 94 -5.20 -11.29 14.27
N GLN A 95 -4.01 -10.71 14.00
CA GLN A 95 -2.81 -11.41 13.54
C GLN A 95 -1.76 -11.57 14.65
N GLY A 96 -2.20 -11.56 15.92
CA GLY A 96 -1.30 -11.64 17.08
C GLY A 96 -0.51 -12.96 17.18
N ASN A 97 -1.10 -14.08 16.75
CA ASN A 97 -0.41 -15.38 16.70
C ASN A 97 0.72 -15.36 15.67
N LEU A 98 0.45 -14.85 14.46
CA LEU A 98 1.46 -14.70 13.41
C LEU A 98 2.59 -13.78 13.85
N HIS A 99 2.26 -12.64 14.44
CA HIS A 99 3.26 -11.70 14.99
C HIS A 99 4.18 -12.37 16.03
N SER A 100 3.59 -13.13 16.96
CA SER A 100 4.32 -13.84 18.01
C SER A 100 5.19 -14.97 17.44
N GLN A 101 4.68 -15.72 16.46
CA GLN A 101 5.44 -16.77 15.77
C GLN A 101 6.67 -16.19 15.05
N LEU A 102 6.52 -15.04 14.39
CA LEU A 102 7.64 -14.33 13.75
C LEU A 102 8.64 -13.81 14.79
N GLY A 103 8.25 -13.65 16.06
CA GLY A 103 9.08 -13.02 17.09
C GLY A 103 9.34 -11.55 16.80
N ALA A 104 8.41 -10.89 16.09
CA ALA A 104 8.53 -9.49 15.74
C ALA A 104 8.56 -8.63 17.02
N GLY A 105 9.64 -7.85 17.18
CA GLY A 105 9.95 -7.10 18.41
C GLY A 105 11.13 -7.68 19.20
N GLN A 106 11.43 -8.98 19.05
CA GLN A 106 12.64 -9.62 19.59
C GLN A 106 13.72 -9.80 18.53
N TYR A 107 13.30 -10.14 17.30
CA TYR A 107 14.18 -10.39 16.16
C TYR A 107 13.86 -9.44 15.02
N SER A 108 14.87 -8.97 14.29
CA SER A 108 14.65 -8.30 13.02
C SER A 108 14.25 -9.31 11.94
N LEU A 109 13.69 -8.84 10.82
CA LEU A 109 13.37 -9.73 9.69
C LEU A 109 14.63 -10.43 9.16
N ALA A 110 15.76 -9.71 9.15
CA ALA A 110 17.05 -10.26 8.77
C ALA A 110 17.49 -11.39 9.72
N ASP A 111 17.31 -11.23 11.03
CA ASP A 111 17.67 -12.26 12.02
C ASP A 111 16.75 -13.49 11.91
N VAL A 112 15.45 -13.28 11.69
CA VAL A 112 14.49 -14.37 11.44
C VAL A 112 14.89 -15.17 10.20
N LEU A 113 15.21 -14.49 9.10
CA LEU A 113 15.68 -15.15 7.88
C LEU A 113 17.03 -15.85 8.07
N ALA A 114 17.91 -15.31 8.91
CA ALA A 114 19.18 -15.93 9.26
C ALA A 114 19.04 -17.15 10.21
N GLY A 115 17.82 -17.53 10.62
CA GLY A 115 17.58 -18.66 11.50
C GLY A 115 17.83 -18.36 12.99
N SER A 116 17.82 -17.08 13.39
CA SER A 116 18.09 -16.69 14.78
C SER A 116 16.87 -16.85 15.70
N ASN A 117 15.66 -16.98 15.15
CA ASN A 117 14.46 -17.24 15.93
C ASN A 117 14.29 -18.75 16.17
N PRO A 118 14.50 -19.27 17.39
CA PRO A 118 14.42 -20.70 17.67
C PRO A 118 13.01 -21.27 17.50
N ASN A 119 11.98 -20.42 17.57
CA ASN A 119 10.57 -20.82 17.41
C ASN A 119 10.15 -20.92 15.94
N LEU A 120 11.00 -20.51 14.99
CA LEU A 120 10.69 -20.48 13.57
C LEU A 120 11.90 -20.93 12.73
N VAL A 121 12.06 -22.25 12.63
CA VAL A 121 13.18 -22.90 11.91
C VAL A 121 13.18 -22.59 10.42
N ASN A 122 12.00 -22.57 9.79
CA ASN A 122 11.85 -22.18 8.37
C ASN A 122 10.83 -21.05 8.24
N PRO A 123 11.28 -19.78 8.14
CA PRO A 123 10.37 -18.63 8.11
C PRO A 123 9.70 -18.40 6.76
N VAL A 124 10.26 -18.92 5.64
CA VAL A 124 9.81 -18.58 4.28
C VAL A 124 8.33 -18.92 4.04
N PRO A 125 7.82 -20.13 4.38
CA PRO A 125 6.40 -20.46 4.21
C PRO A 125 5.47 -19.53 4.99
N VAL A 126 5.88 -19.11 6.19
CA VAL A 126 5.10 -18.18 7.03
C VAL A 126 5.06 -16.79 6.39
N LEU A 127 6.21 -16.29 5.93
CA LEU A 127 6.34 -15.01 5.23
C LEU A 127 5.68 -14.99 3.84
N GLN A 128 5.34 -16.17 3.30
CA GLN A 128 4.60 -16.36 2.06
C GLN A 128 3.09 -16.39 2.22
N SER A 129 2.59 -16.43 3.46
CA SER A 129 1.15 -16.49 3.73
C SER A 129 0.39 -15.32 3.10
N GLU A 130 -0.78 -15.63 2.55
CA GLU A 130 -1.70 -14.64 2.02
C GLU A 130 -2.67 -14.22 3.12
N LEU A 131 -2.68 -12.92 3.42
CA LEU A 131 -3.52 -12.36 4.46
C LEU A 131 -4.62 -11.54 3.79
N ALA A 132 -5.87 -12.02 3.86
CA ALA A 132 -7.00 -11.37 3.21
C ALA A 132 -7.18 -9.91 3.64
N ALA A 133 -6.87 -9.59 4.90
CA ALA A 133 -6.90 -8.22 5.43
C ALA A 133 -5.92 -7.26 4.72
N PHE A 134 -4.89 -7.78 4.05
CA PHE A 134 -3.91 -6.99 3.31
C PHE A 134 -4.17 -6.95 1.79
N ARG A 135 -5.21 -7.64 1.30
CA ARG A 135 -5.47 -7.75 -0.13
C ARG A 135 -6.69 -6.96 -0.58
N CYS A 136 -6.58 -6.40 -1.78
CA CYS A 136 -7.69 -5.81 -2.49
C CYS A 136 -8.37 -6.91 -3.32
N PRO A 137 -9.66 -7.22 -3.10
CA PRO A 137 -10.38 -8.23 -3.89
C PRO A 137 -10.56 -7.85 -5.37
N SER A 138 -10.36 -6.58 -5.75
CA SER A 138 -10.35 -6.15 -7.16
C SER A 138 -9.00 -6.39 -7.84
N ASP A 139 -7.95 -6.75 -7.10
CA ASP A 139 -6.63 -6.99 -7.66
C ASP A 139 -6.35 -8.46 -7.96
N ALA A 140 -6.58 -8.83 -9.22
CA ALA A 140 -6.29 -10.15 -9.76
C ALA A 140 -4.86 -10.29 -10.36
N SER A 141 -3.99 -9.26 -10.25
CA SER A 141 -2.67 -9.25 -10.92
C SER A 141 -1.55 -9.86 -10.07
N GLU A 142 -1.88 -10.80 -9.19
CA GLU A 142 -1.00 -11.33 -8.16
C GLU A 142 0.24 -12.03 -8.72
N ASP A 143 0.08 -12.85 -9.76
CA ASP A 143 1.17 -13.63 -10.34
C ASP A 143 2.26 -12.73 -10.97
N GLN A 144 1.85 -11.59 -11.51
CA GLN A 144 2.76 -10.59 -12.06
C GLN A 144 3.55 -9.87 -10.96
N ALA A 145 2.89 -9.52 -9.85
CA ALA A 145 3.57 -8.91 -8.70
C ALA A 145 4.49 -9.87 -7.95
N LYS A 146 4.05 -11.11 -7.75
CA LYS A 146 4.89 -12.19 -7.20
C LYS A 146 6.15 -12.40 -8.03
N SER A 147 6.11 -12.20 -9.34
CA SER A 147 7.29 -12.36 -10.21
C SER A 147 8.28 -11.20 -10.14
N ALA A 148 7.82 -9.99 -9.77
CA ALA A 148 8.65 -8.80 -9.68
C ALA A 148 9.14 -8.49 -8.25
N ARG A 149 8.43 -8.93 -7.21
CA ARG A 149 8.80 -8.78 -5.79
C ARG A 149 9.41 -10.06 -5.26
N HIS A 150 10.69 -9.98 -4.91
CA HIS A 150 11.45 -11.11 -4.40
C HIS A 150 12.46 -10.67 -3.35
N PHE A 151 12.82 -11.59 -2.45
CA PHE A 151 13.68 -11.36 -1.29
C PHE A 151 15.06 -12.05 -1.41
N GLY A 152 15.43 -12.58 -2.59
CA GLY A 152 16.76 -13.16 -2.81
C GLY A 152 17.94 -12.20 -2.61
N GLY A 153 19.09 -12.69 -2.15
CA GLY A 153 20.31 -11.90 -2.04
C GLY A 153 20.34 -10.87 -0.89
N GLY A 154 19.32 -10.85 -0.04
CA GLY A 154 19.37 -10.12 1.22
C GLY A 154 20.28 -10.80 2.25
N TRP A 155 20.77 -10.08 3.26
CA TRP A 155 21.71 -10.60 4.24
C TRP A 155 21.15 -11.80 4.99
N GLY A 156 19.94 -11.69 5.55
CA GLY A 156 19.29 -12.78 6.28
C GLY A 156 18.97 -13.95 5.36
N THR A 157 18.51 -13.65 4.14
CA THR A 157 18.24 -14.64 3.10
C THR A 157 19.48 -15.45 2.72
N ASN A 158 20.64 -14.81 2.60
CA ASN A 158 21.91 -15.47 2.29
C ASN A 158 22.42 -16.32 3.46
N GLN A 159 22.34 -15.81 4.69
CA GLN A 159 22.73 -16.55 5.89
C GLN A 159 21.87 -17.81 6.07
N GLY A 160 20.55 -17.69 5.88
CA GLY A 160 19.62 -18.82 5.96
C GLY A 160 19.58 -19.72 4.73
N SER A 161 20.37 -19.45 3.69
CA SER A 161 20.40 -20.23 2.44
C SER A 161 19.02 -20.39 1.75
N HIS A 162 18.15 -19.39 1.85
CA HIS A 162 16.76 -19.46 1.33
C HIS A 162 16.64 -19.25 -0.18
N GLY A 163 17.76 -18.95 -0.87
CA GLY A 163 17.77 -18.65 -2.30
C GLY A 163 16.90 -17.43 -2.63
N ASN A 164 16.23 -17.45 -3.79
CA ASN A 164 15.31 -16.39 -4.16
C ASN A 164 13.86 -16.80 -3.86
N TRP A 165 13.21 -16.11 -2.94
CA TRP A 165 11.83 -16.37 -2.53
C TRP A 165 10.95 -15.13 -2.68
N LYS A 166 9.63 -15.34 -2.65
CA LYS A 166 8.60 -14.31 -2.91
C LYS A 166 7.78 -14.12 -1.64
N PRO A 167 7.58 -12.90 -1.12
CA PRO A 167 6.78 -12.67 0.08
C PRO A 167 5.28 -12.68 -0.21
N GLY A 168 4.47 -12.84 0.83
CA GLY A 168 3.04 -12.53 0.77
C GLY A 168 2.84 -11.03 0.50
N LEU A 169 1.87 -10.73 -0.36
CA LEU A 169 1.68 -9.37 -0.86
C LEU A 169 0.74 -8.51 0.00
N THR A 170 0.80 -7.20 -0.19
CA THR A 170 -0.18 -6.23 0.33
C THR A 170 -0.55 -5.20 -0.73
N ASN A 171 -1.82 -4.81 -0.74
CA ASN A 171 -2.36 -3.70 -1.55
C ASN A 171 -2.50 -2.41 -0.75
N TYR A 172 -2.20 -2.42 0.56
CA TYR A 172 -2.32 -1.24 1.41
C TYR A 172 -0.93 -0.77 1.84
N PHE A 173 -0.68 0.52 1.63
CA PHE A 173 0.61 1.15 1.80
C PHE A 173 0.48 2.33 2.73
N SER A 174 1.44 2.47 3.64
CA SER A 174 1.50 3.65 4.47
C SER A 174 1.99 4.88 3.70
N SER A 175 1.47 6.04 4.07
CA SER A 175 1.87 7.33 3.51
C SER A 175 3.18 7.82 4.11
N ARG A 176 4.20 7.95 3.27
CA ARG A 176 5.45 8.63 3.62
C ARG A 176 5.50 10.10 3.20
N GLY A 177 4.40 10.64 2.69
CA GLY A 177 4.34 12.02 2.23
C GLY A 177 5.03 12.22 0.89
N THR A 178 5.87 13.24 0.78
CA THR A 178 6.55 13.60 -0.47
C THR A 178 7.79 12.72 -0.72
N ARG A 179 8.61 13.05 -1.73
CA ARG A 179 9.85 12.33 -2.04
C ARG A 179 11.05 13.25 -1.84
N ASP A 180 12.13 12.66 -1.35
CA ASP A 180 13.47 13.27 -1.29
C ASP A 180 14.51 12.49 -2.15
N SER A 181 15.67 13.12 -2.40
CA SER A 181 16.84 12.63 -3.13
C SER A 181 17.67 11.75 -2.23
N ASN A 182 17.81 12.15 -0.97
CA ASN A 182 18.42 11.39 0.12
C ASN A 182 17.35 10.61 0.86
N GLN A 183 16.77 9.64 0.14
CA GLN A 183 15.68 8.72 0.55
C GLN A 183 15.84 8.05 1.93
N LYS A 184 17.06 8.12 2.50
CA LYS A 184 17.56 7.43 3.70
C LYS A 184 17.51 8.25 4.99
N VAL A 185 17.52 9.59 4.91
CA VAL A 185 17.80 10.44 6.10
C VAL A 185 16.77 11.53 6.32
N ASN A 186 16.25 12.11 5.24
CA ASN A 186 15.39 13.27 5.35
C ASN A 186 13.96 12.90 5.71
N ASP A 187 13.35 13.77 6.50
CA ASP A 187 11.91 13.76 6.71
C ASP A 187 11.23 13.96 5.35
N THR A 188 10.17 13.21 5.05
CA THR A 188 9.37 13.43 3.85
C THR A 188 7.96 13.96 4.18
N TYR A 189 7.78 14.44 5.40
CA TYR A 189 6.55 14.98 5.99
C TYR A 189 5.35 14.03 6.00
N GLY A 190 5.53 12.74 5.70
CA GLY A 190 4.46 11.76 5.88
C GLY A 190 4.32 11.26 7.31
N MET A 191 3.35 10.36 7.50
CA MET A 191 3.11 9.70 8.78
C MET A 191 4.07 8.53 9.04
N PHE A 192 4.57 7.88 7.98
CA PHE A 192 5.36 6.66 8.09
C PHE A 192 6.70 6.81 7.38
N MET A 193 7.77 6.76 8.16
CA MET A 193 9.13 6.94 7.66
C MET A 193 10.06 5.85 8.16
N GLU A 194 11.26 5.85 7.60
CA GLU A 194 12.35 5.00 8.05
C GLU A 194 12.87 5.45 9.42
N ASN A 195 12.95 4.52 10.37
CA ASN A 195 13.58 4.74 11.67
C ASN A 195 13.12 6.02 12.40
N ARG A 196 11.92 6.50 12.08
CA ARG A 196 11.32 7.71 12.61
C ARG A 196 9.85 7.44 12.85
N ALA A 197 9.47 7.52 14.12
CA ALA A 197 8.09 7.43 14.55
C ALA A 197 7.53 8.84 14.71
N VAL A 198 6.31 9.04 14.23
CA VAL A 198 5.59 10.31 14.28
C VAL A 198 4.56 10.25 15.40
N LYS A 199 4.39 11.33 16.17
CA LYS A 199 3.34 11.42 17.18
C LYS A 199 2.08 11.99 16.56
N ILE A 200 0.92 11.68 17.12
CA ILE A 200 -0.35 12.27 16.66
C ILE A 200 -0.36 13.80 16.76
N GLY A 201 0.37 14.37 17.74
CA GLY A 201 0.53 15.81 17.90
C GLY A 201 1.44 16.48 16.87
N ASP A 202 2.17 15.72 16.05
CA ASP A 202 3.02 16.26 14.97
C ASP A 202 2.21 16.48 13.67
N VAL A 203 0.88 16.27 13.70
CA VAL A 203 -0.04 16.41 12.56
C VAL A 203 -0.75 17.77 12.63
N SER A 204 -0.04 18.82 12.25
CA SER A 204 -0.52 20.21 12.33
C SER A 204 -1.70 20.51 11.40
N ASP A 205 -1.75 19.82 10.25
CA ASP A 205 -2.73 20.12 9.19
C ASP A 205 -4.11 19.47 9.48
N GLY A 206 -4.20 18.72 10.58
CA GLY A 206 -5.39 18.04 11.06
C GLY A 206 -5.41 16.55 10.70
N THR A 207 -5.77 15.71 11.67
CA THR A 207 -5.80 14.25 11.49
C THR A 207 -6.81 13.77 10.46
N SER A 208 -7.85 14.55 10.18
CA SER A 208 -8.85 14.30 9.13
C SER A 208 -8.42 14.80 7.74
N ASN A 209 -7.28 15.48 7.63
CA ASN A 209 -6.73 16.04 6.39
C ASN A 209 -5.37 15.46 6.02
N THR A 210 -4.90 14.44 6.73
CA THR A 210 -3.62 13.77 6.44
C THR A 210 -3.86 12.30 6.12
N PHE A 211 -3.35 11.85 4.97
CA PHE A 211 -3.33 10.45 4.57
C PHE A 211 -2.46 9.62 5.52
N CYS A 212 -3.03 8.53 5.99
CA CYS A 212 -2.35 7.53 6.80
C CYS A 212 -1.97 6.32 5.94
N ILE A 213 -2.95 5.70 5.29
CA ILE A 213 -2.79 4.48 4.47
C ILE A 213 -3.58 4.66 3.17
N GLY A 214 -3.04 4.20 2.05
CA GLY A 214 -3.73 4.21 0.77
C GLY A 214 -3.52 2.92 -0.02
N GLU A 215 -4.31 2.74 -1.07
CA GLU A 215 -4.21 1.57 -1.94
C GLU A 215 -3.03 1.66 -2.94
N ARG A 216 -2.54 0.49 -3.35
CA ARG A 216 -1.74 0.29 -4.57
C ARG A 216 -2.10 -1.04 -5.22
N ASP A 217 -2.26 -1.01 -6.53
CA ASP A 217 -2.49 -2.20 -7.34
C ASP A 217 -1.21 -2.95 -7.76
N SER A 218 -1.40 -4.16 -8.26
CA SER A 218 -0.35 -5.06 -8.72
C SER A 218 -0.13 -5.07 -10.24
N LYS A 219 -0.87 -4.28 -11.02
CA LYS A 219 -0.94 -4.32 -12.50
C LYS A 219 0.42 -4.22 -13.19
N TYR A 220 1.36 -3.50 -12.61
CA TYR A 220 2.71 -3.31 -13.14
C TYR A 220 3.77 -4.13 -12.41
N GLY A 221 3.36 -5.16 -11.68
CA GLY A 221 4.24 -5.97 -10.83
C GLY A 221 4.76 -5.20 -9.61
N ARG A 222 4.01 -4.20 -9.14
CA ARG A 222 4.49 -3.23 -8.14
C ARG A 222 3.79 -3.29 -6.77
N SER A 223 3.08 -4.39 -6.50
CA SER A 223 2.49 -4.68 -5.19
C SER A 223 3.48 -4.63 -4.02
N GLY A 224 2.94 -4.59 -2.80
CA GLY A 224 3.72 -4.51 -1.58
C GLY A 224 4.05 -5.88 -1.03
N ALA A 225 4.90 -5.93 -0.01
CA ALA A 225 5.14 -7.12 0.78
C ALA A 225 4.69 -6.83 2.22
N TRP A 226 3.77 -7.63 2.76
CA TRP A 226 3.25 -7.36 4.10
C TRP A 226 4.32 -7.55 5.18
N CYS A 227 5.36 -8.36 4.93
CA CYS A 227 6.42 -8.56 5.91
C CYS A 227 7.35 -7.34 6.00
N GLY A 228 7.42 -6.50 4.96
CA GLY A 228 8.29 -5.33 4.95
C GLY A 228 9.15 -5.27 3.71
N THR A 229 10.45 -5.10 3.91
CA THR A 229 11.35 -4.71 2.83
C THR A 229 12.65 -5.53 2.78
N ARG A 230 13.15 -5.71 1.56
CA ARG A 230 14.53 -6.14 1.26
C ARG A 230 15.29 -4.93 0.75
N ASN A 231 16.45 -4.66 1.34
CA ASN A 231 17.36 -3.60 0.93
C ASN A 231 16.72 -2.20 1.01
N PRO A 232 16.49 -1.67 2.23
CA PRO A 232 15.92 -0.34 2.40
C PRO A 232 16.78 0.77 1.77
N PHE A 233 18.10 0.56 1.60
CA PHE A 233 19.07 1.60 1.28
C PHE A 233 19.75 1.54 -0.11
N GLY A 234 19.53 0.51 -0.93
CA GLY A 234 20.37 0.30 -2.13
C GLY A 234 19.78 0.62 -3.50
N GLU A 235 20.69 0.64 -4.48
CA GLU A 235 20.42 0.85 -5.91
C GLU A 235 19.80 -0.40 -6.55
N GLY A 236 18.63 -0.78 -6.05
CA GLY A 236 17.79 -1.86 -6.56
C GLY A 236 16.33 -1.44 -6.53
N SER A 237 15.39 -2.38 -6.40
CA SER A 237 13.96 -2.09 -6.18
C SER A 237 13.71 -1.41 -4.81
N ARG A 238 14.27 -0.21 -4.62
CA ARG A 238 14.24 0.73 -3.50
C ARG A 238 13.31 0.27 -2.37
N GLY A 239 13.89 -0.44 -1.39
CA GLY A 239 13.17 -1.30 -0.48
C GLY A 239 11.93 -0.67 0.17
N PHE A 240 11.97 0.58 0.58
CA PHE A 240 10.84 1.24 1.21
C PHE A 240 9.55 1.24 0.36
N TYR A 241 9.65 1.15 -0.96
CA TYR A 241 8.50 1.04 -1.87
C TYR A 241 7.79 -0.32 -1.84
N THR A 242 8.25 -1.28 -1.02
CA THR A 242 7.51 -2.52 -0.76
C THR A 242 6.47 -2.36 0.34
N CYS A 243 6.59 -1.36 1.21
CA CYS A 243 5.66 -1.15 2.32
C CYS A 243 5.11 0.28 2.42
N THR A 244 5.75 1.26 1.76
CA THR A 244 5.37 2.69 1.78
C THR A 244 5.11 3.25 0.38
N ALA A 245 4.30 4.31 0.32
CA ALA A 245 3.96 5.05 -0.88
C ALA A 245 4.06 6.57 -0.64
N ASN A 246 4.34 7.33 -1.69
CA ASN A 246 4.40 8.79 -1.66
C ASN A 246 3.42 9.42 -2.66
N VAL A 247 3.18 10.71 -2.48
CA VAL A 247 2.26 11.51 -3.31
C VAL A 247 2.97 12.25 -4.45
N ARG A 248 4.21 11.87 -4.79
CA ARG A 248 4.96 12.53 -5.87
C ARG A 248 4.35 12.23 -7.24
N ALA A 249 3.88 11.01 -7.46
CA ALA A 249 3.19 10.66 -8.70
C ALA A 249 1.69 10.98 -8.56
N PRO A 250 1.02 11.42 -9.64
CA PRO A 250 -0.43 11.49 -9.66
C PRO A 250 -1.05 10.14 -9.30
N LEU A 251 -2.22 10.16 -8.66
CA LEU A 251 -2.96 8.95 -8.34
C LEU A 251 -3.23 8.12 -9.62
N ASN A 252 -3.05 6.80 -9.54
CA ASN A 252 -3.19 5.87 -10.67
C ASN A 252 -2.20 6.11 -11.83
N SER A 253 -1.14 6.90 -11.64
CA SER A 253 -0.14 7.11 -12.70
C SER A 253 0.98 6.05 -12.66
N PRO A 254 1.18 5.26 -13.72
CA PRO A 254 2.29 4.32 -13.80
C PRO A 254 3.65 5.01 -13.97
N SER A 255 3.65 6.24 -14.47
CA SER A 255 4.84 7.02 -14.81
C SER A 255 4.81 8.34 -14.05
N PRO A 256 5.75 8.57 -13.11
CA PRO A 256 5.84 9.87 -12.47
C PRO A 256 6.32 10.88 -13.52
N PRO A 257 5.86 12.13 -13.48
CA PRO A 257 6.40 13.18 -14.33
C PRO A 257 7.90 13.40 -14.03
N ASN A 258 8.63 13.74 -15.10
CA ASN A 258 10.05 14.09 -15.18
C ASN A 258 11.04 12.91 -15.02
N ASN A 259 11.71 12.56 -16.13
CA ASN A 259 12.98 11.82 -16.27
C ASN A 259 13.26 10.59 -15.38
N TRP A 260 12.24 9.85 -14.93
CA TRP A 260 12.49 8.49 -14.47
C TRP A 260 12.80 7.62 -15.69
N ALA A 261 14.07 7.29 -15.90
CA ALA A 261 14.60 6.58 -17.07
C ALA A 261 14.06 5.15 -17.30
N SER A 262 12.91 4.77 -16.73
CA SER A 262 12.26 3.48 -17.00
C SER A 262 10.74 3.59 -16.84
N LYS A 263 10.01 3.08 -17.84
CA LYS A 263 8.55 2.91 -17.81
C LYS A 263 8.13 2.19 -16.51
N ASN A 264 7.01 2.59 -15.92
CA ASN A 264 6.35 1.91 -14.78
C ASN A 264 7.08 1.98 -13.42
N ARG A 265 8.11 2.82 -13.24
CA ARG A 265 8.72 3.02 -11.91
C ARG A 265 7.80 3.79 -10.95
N GLY A 266 6.91 4.63 -11.48
CA GLY A 266 5.92 5.40 -10.70
C GLY A 266 4.87 4.52 -10.04
N ALA A 267 4.48 3.44 -10.73
CA ALA A 267 3.59 2.42 -10.17
C ALA A 267 4.15 1.77 -8.88
N GLY A 268 5.47 1.80 -8.67
CA GLY A 268 6.11 1.31 -7.45
C GLY A 268 6.22 2.35 -6.34
N ALA A 269 6.00 3.63 -6.61
CA ALA A 269 6.25 4.71 -5.67
C ALA A 269 4.98 5.44 -5.24
N GLY A 270 4.01 5.59 -6.14
CA GLY A 270 2.73 6.27 -5.91
C GLY A 270 1.65 5.38 -5.33
N PHE A 271 0.50 5.95 -5.03
CA PHE A 271 -0.72 5.20 -4.74
C PHE A 271 -1.47 4.86 -6.03
N SER A 272 -2.21 3.76 -6.02
CA SER A 272 -3.05 3.36 -7.16
C SER A 272 -4.13 2.36 -6.77
N SER A 273 -5.13 2.16 -7.62
CA SER A 273 -6.18 1.18 -7.42
C SER A 273 -6.76 0.72 -8.76
N LEU A 274 -7.34 -0.47 -8.75
CA LEU A 274 -8.10 -1.00 -9.89
C LEU A 274 -9.58 -0.61 -9.83
N HIS A 275 -10.00 0.05 -8.74
CA HIS A 275 -11.32 0.65 -8.65
C HIS A 275 -11.47 1.77 -9.69
N THR A 276 -12.63 1.83 -10.33
CA THR A 276 -12.93 2.86 -11.33
C THR A 276 -12.93 4.25 -10.70
N GLY A 277 -12.10 5.15 -11.24
CA GLY A 277 -12.17 6.59 -10.97
C GLY A 277 -11.35 7.10 -9.78
N GLY A 278 -10.63 6.23 -9.05
CA GLY A 278 -9.90 6.65 -7.85
C GLY A 278 -9.38 5.50 -7.01
N ALA A 279 -9.01 5.81 -5.76
CA ALA A 279 -8.52 4.83 -4.79
C ALA A 279 -9.03 5.16 -3.39
N GLN A 280 -9.06 4.15 -2.52
CA GLN A 280 -9.41 4.33 -1.12
C GLN A 280 -8.19 4.81 -0.31
N PHE A 281 -8.44 5.75 0.60
CA PHE A 281 -7.45 6.25 1.55
C PHE A 281 -8.04 6.29 2.95
N ALA A 282 -7.29 5.77 3.92
CA ALA A 282 -7.51 6.03 5.34
C ALA A 282 -6.73 7.26 5.78
N TYR A 283 -7.37 8.09 6.60
CA TYR A 283 -6.78 9.27 7.22
C TYR A 283 -6.27 8.96 8.62
N VAL A 284 -5.48 9.86 9.19
CA VAL A 284 -4.87 9.67 10.51
C VAL A 284 -5.93 9.47 11.60
N ASP A 285 -7.09 10.11 11.50
CA ASP A 285 -8.23 9.93 12.40
C ASP A 285 -8.98 8.59 12.23
N GLY A 286 -8.56 7.76 11.27
CA GLY A 286 -9.18 6.48 10.98
C GLY A 286 -10.41 6.55 10.08
N SER A 287 -10.81 7.71 9.57
CA SER A 287 -11.82 7.82 8.52
C SER A 287 -11.28 7.25 7.20
N VAL A 288 -12.17 6.77 6.32
CA VAL A 288 -11.79 6.20 5.03
C VAL A 288 -12.62 6.88 3.95
N HIS A 289 -11.94 7.42 2.94
CA HIS A 289 -12.56 8.14 1.84
C HIS A 289 -12.03 7.64 0.50
N PHE A 290 -12.90 7.69 -0.50
CA PHE A 290 -12.51 7.45 -1.87
C PHE A 290 -12.05 8.74 -2.52
N ILE A 291 -10.80 8.76 -2.96
CA ILE A 291 -10.17 9.92 -3.56
C ILE A 291 -10.20 9.75 -5.07
N SER A 292 -10.80 10.73 -5.75
CA SER A 292 -10.84 10.76 -7.22
C SER A 292 -9.43 10.82 -7.78
N GLN A 293 -9.18 10.10 -8.87
CA GLN A 293 -7.93 10.22 -9.64
C GLN A 293 -7.75 11.61 -10.28
N SER A 294 -8.82 12.41 -10.34
CA SER A 294 -8.80 13.80 -10.83
C SER A 294 -8.49 14.82 -9.74
N ILE A 295 -8.12 14.40 -8.53
CA ILE A 295 -7.70 15.30 -7.45
C ILE A 295 -6.56 16.21 -7.91
N ASP A 296 -6.58 17.48 -7.47
CA ASP A 296 -5.55 18.46 -7.85
C ASP A 296 -4.16 17.94 -7.48
N TRP A 297 -3.30 17.89 -8.48
CA TRP A 297 -1.93 17.44 -8.38
C TRP A 297 -1.09 18.33 -9.29
N ARG A 298 0.04 18.83 -8.78
CA ARG A 298 0.90 19.77 -9.50
C ARG A 298 2.31 19.22 -9.65
N THR A 299 2.87 19.43 -10.84
CA THR A 299 4.26 19.07 -11.12
C THR A 299 5.18 20.02 -10.38
N ASP A 300 6.01 19.46 -9.50
CA ASP A 300 7.15 20.17 -8.94
C ASP A 300 8.09 20.60 -10.09
N SER A 301 8.33 21.90 -10.21
CA SER A 301 9.13 22.53 -11.26
C SER A 301 10.63 22.22 -11.14
N THR A 302 11.08 21.57 -10.05
CA THR A 302 12.49 21.18 -9.92
C THR A 302 12.85 20.14 -11.01
N PRO A 303 13.95 20.33 -11.78
CA PRO A 303 14.30 19.52 -12.96
C PRO A 303 14.45 18.00 -12.75
N ASN A 304 14.27 17.51 -11.53
CA ASN A 304 14.44 16.11 -11.19
C ASN A 304 13.38 15.59 -10.19
N GLY A 305 12.59 16.45 -9.52
CA GLY A 305 11.82 16.09 -8.32
C GLY A 305 12.65 15.30 -7.27
N HIS A 306 13.98 15.29 -7.44
CA HIS A 306 14.91 14.54 -6.63
C HIS A 306 15.10 15.34 -5.35
N SER A 307 15.33 16.64 -5.39
CA SER A 307 15.52 17.42 -4.17
C SER A 307 14.22 17.59 -3.38
N TYR A 308 14.23 17.21 -2.12
CA TYR A 308 13.20 17.61 -1.16
C TYR A 308 13.28 19.11 -0.90
N ASP A 309 12.16 19.78 -1.11
CA ASP A 309 11.91 21.09 -0.54
C ASP A 309 11.07 20.90 0.73
N PRO A 310 11.61 21.23 1.92
CA PRO A 310 10.83 21.15 3.14
C PRO A 310 9.67 22.15 3.17
N ASN A 311 9.83 23.31 2.51
CA ASN A 311 8.89 24.43 2.53
C ASN A 311 8.59 24.89 1.09
N PRO A 312 8.01 24.00 0.26
CA PRO A 312 7.70 24.35 -1.12
C PRO A 312 6.66 25.47 -1.14
N PRO A 313 6.75 26.47 -2.02
CA PRO A 313 5.76 27.55 -2.08
C PRO A 313 4.34 27.02 -2.24
N GLU A 314 3.35 27.68 -1.63
CA GLU A 314 1.97 27.19 -1.54
C GLU A 314 1.37 26.83 -2.91
N ASP A 315 1.68 27.63 -3.93
CA ASP A 315 1.20 27.51 -5.30
C ASP A 315 1.80 26.31 -6.07
N THR A 316 2.84 25.68 -5.54
CA THR A 316 3.52 24.55 -6.19
C THR A 316 2.94 23.19 -5.82
N MET A 317 2.13 23.09 -4.75
CA MET A 317 1.54 21.83 -4.30
C MET A 317 0.03 21.76 -4.57
N GLY A 318 -0.40 20.73 -5.31
CA GLY A 318 -1.82 20.40 -5.43
C GLY A 318 -2.37 19.72 -4.18
N THR A 319 -3.70 19.71 -4.03
CA THR A 319 -4.40 19.15 -2.86
C THR A 319 -3.96 17.72 -2.52
N TYR A 320 -3.74 16.85 -3.50
CA TYR A 320 -3.28 15.47 -3.26
C TYR A 320 -1.92 15.42 -2.57
N GLN A 321 -1.02 16.34 -2.92
CA GLN A 321 0.31 16.37 -2.33
C GLN A 321 0.27 16.93 -0.90
N ARG A 322 -0.61 17.90 -0.63
CA ARG A 322 -0.84 18.45 0.71
C ARG A 322 -1.42 17.40 1.65
N LEU A 323 -2.47 16.67 1.21
CA LEU A 323 -3.05 15.56 1.98
C LEU A 323 -2.03 14.44 2.30
N GLY A 324 -0.98 14.29 1.50
CA GLY A 324 0.10 13.33 1.81
C GLY A 324 0.99 13.75 2.99
N ARG A 325 1.00 15.04 3.35
CA ARG A 325 1.84 15.60 4.40
C ARG A 325 1.07 15.74 5.71
N ARG A 326 1.78 15.61 6.82
CA ARG A 326 1.31 15.87 8.19
C ARG A 326 1.45 17.34 8.60
N GLU A 327 2.39 18.01 7.92
CA GLU A 327 2.75 19.41 8.06
C GLU A 327 3.19 19.90 6.67
N ASP A 328 2.32 20.63 6.01
CA ASP A 328 2.56 21.29 4.73
C ASP A 328 3.13 22.71 4.91
N GLY A 329 3.09 23.24 6.13
CA GLY A 329 3.57 24.57 6.48
C GLY A 329 2.61 25.69 6.12
N PHE A 330 1.39 25.36 5.67
CA PHE A 330 0.36 26.29 5.26
C PHE A 330 -0.83 26.21 6.20
N VAL A 331 -1.07 27.29 6.93
CA VAL A 331 -2.33 27.43 7.66
C VAL A 331 -3.43 27.65 6.62
N PHE A 332 -4.49 26.86 6.64
CA PHE A 332 -5.74 27.22 5.97
C PHE A 332 -6.23 28.54 6.56
N SER A 333 -5.84 29.66 5.94
CA SER A 333 -6.38 30.98 6.20
C SER A 333 -7.82 30.99 5.71
N ILE A 334 -8.75 30.63 6.59
CA ILE A 334 -10.16 30.95 6.40
C ILE A 334 -10.33 32.38 6.91
N ASP A 335 -9.88 33.36 6.15
CA ASP A 335 -10.38 34.72 6.29
C ASP A 335 -10.73 35.26 4.88
N PRO A 336 -11.91 35.88 4.74
CA PRO A 336 -12.55 36.21 3.46
C PRO A 336 -11.89 37.32 2.64
#